data_AF-A0A3L7YXL1-F1
#
_entry.id   AF-A0A3L7YXL1-F1
#
_cell.length_a   1.000
_cell.length_b   1.000
_cell.length_c   1.000
_cell.angle_alpha   90.00
_cell.angle_beta   90.00
_cell.angle_gamma   90.00
#
_symmetry.space_group_name_H-M   'P 1'
#
loop_
_entity.id
_entity.type
_entity.pdbx_description
1 polymer ?
#
loop_
_entity_poly.entity_id
_entity_poly.type
_entity_poly.pdbx_seq_one_letter_code
_entity_poly.pdbx_strand_id
1 'polypeptide(L)'
;MATFVVVHGAWGGAWSWNKFVVPRLRASGHMVFAATLTGLGDRTHLAHPGVDLDTHVQDVANVLFYEDLHNVILVGHSYGGRV
;
A
#
# COMPACT_ATOMS: atom_id res chain seq x y z
N MET A 1 -2.73 3.15 20.06
CA MET A 1 -1.80 2.76 18.99
C MET A 1 -2.53 1.86 18.02
N ALA A 2 -2.42 2.08 16.71
CA ALA A 2 -3.05 1.28 15.67
C ALA A 2 -2.08 1.10 14.50
N THR A 3 -2.29 0.06 13.69
CA THR A 3 -1.47 -0.25 12.52
C THR A 3 -2.27 0.03 11.26
N PHE A 4 -1.76 0.90 10.41
CA PHE A 4 -2.35 1.24 9.11
C PHE A 4 -1.57 0.59 7.98
N VAL A 5 -2.31 0.05 7.02
CA VAL A 5 -1.78 -0.32 5.70
C VAL A 5 -2.48 0.55 4.68
N VAL A 6 -1.74 1.40 3.98
CA VAL A 6 -2.29 2.34 2.99
C VAL A 6 -1.94 1.88 1.57
N VAL A 7 -2.95 1.83 0.71
CA VAL A 7 -2.86 1.34 -0.67
C VAL A 7 -3.23 2.48 -1.61
N HIS A 8 -2.31 2.83 -2.51
CA HIS A 8 -2.52 3.93 -3.45
C HIS A 8 -3.51 3.57 -4.58
N GLY A 9 -3.98 4.58 -5.31
CA GLY A 9 -4.86 4.41 -6.47
C GLY A 9 -4.11 4.06 -7.76
N ALA A 10 -4.84 3.97 -8.87
CA ALA A 10 -4.25 3.68 -10.17
C ALA A 10 -3.15 4.70 -10.50
N TRP A 11 -2.05 4.22 -11.09
CA TRP A 11 -0.88 5.02 -11.46
C TRP A 11 -0.14 5.72 -10.29
N GLY A 12 -0.50 5.38 -9.05
CA GLY A 12 0.17 5.90 -7.85
C GLY A 12 1.39 5.08 -7.43
N GLY A 13 1.84 5.34 -6.20
CA GLY A 13 2.87 4.58 -5.50
C GLY A 13 2.82 4.92 -4.00
N ALA A 14 3.52 4.15 -3.17
CA ALA A 14 3.63 4.43 -1.73
C ALA A 14 4.13 5.86 -1.45
N TRP A 15 4.97 6.41 -2.34
CA TRP A 15 5.49 7.78 -2.27
C TRP A 15 4.39 8.86 -2.12
N SER A 16 3.18 8.62 -2.63
CA SER A 16 2.06 9.57 -2.55
C SER A 16 1.62 9.86 -1.11
N TRP A 17 1.85 8.92 -0.18
CA TRP A 17 1.49 9.05 1.23
C TRP A 17 2.61 9.67 2.08
N ASN A 18 3.85 9.64 1.59
CA ASN A 18 5.05 9.96 2.37
C ASN A 18 5.15 11.43 2.78
N LYS A 19 4.60 12.35 1.98
CA LYS A 19 4.69 13.79 2.29
C LYS A 19 3.81 14.21 3.46
N PHE A 20 2.66 13.55 3.65
CA PHE A 20 1.58 14.12 4.46
C PHE A 20 0.87 13.13 5.38
N VAL A 21 0.51 11.95 4.90
CA VAL A 21 -0.33 11.02 5.67
C VAL A 21 0.53 10.17 6.58
N VAL A 22 1.57 9.55 6.05
CA VAL A 22 2.49 8.72 6.85
C VAL A 22 3.12 9.52 8.01
N PRO A 23 3.67 10.73 7.81
CA PRO A 23 4.24 11.49 8.92
C PRO A 23 3.23 11.86 10.00
N ARG A 24 1.99 12.24 9.61
CA ARG A 24 0.95 12.65 10.57
C ARG A 24 0.43 11.49 11.40
N LEU A 25 0.19 10.34 10.77
CA LEU A 25 -0.25 9.13 11.48
C LEU A 25 0.84 8.63 12.43
N ARG A 26 2.11 8.61 11.99
CA ARG A 26 3.24 8.25 12.85
C ARG A 26 3.42 9.23 14.02
N ALA A 27 3.30 10.54 13.78
CA ALA A 27 3.35 11.55 14.83
C ALA A 27 2.22 11.39 15.86
N SER A 28 1.10 10.78 15.47
CA SER A 28 -0.03 10.46 16.37
C SER A 28 0.14 9.11 17.10
N GLY A 29 1.31 8.47 16.99
CA GLY A 29 1.61 7.20 17.68
C GLY A 29 1.05 5.96 16.98
N HIS A 30 0.82 6.01 15.67
CA HIS A 30 0.40 4.85 14.86
C HIS A 30 1.57 4.27 14.05
N MET A 31 1.49 2.98 13.76
CA MET A 31 2.35 2.32 12.77
C MET A 31 1.71 2.46 11.38
N VAL A 32 2.51 2.67 10.34
CA VAL A 32 2.02 2.86 8.98
C VAL A 32 2.93 2.17 7.99
N PHE A 33 2.33 1.30 7.20
CA PHE A 33 2.92 0.61 6.05
C PHE A 33 2.24 1.12 4.78
N ALA A 34 3.01 1.50 3.78
CA ALA A 34 2.51 1.98 2.51
C ALA A 34 2.91 0.98 1.42
N ALA A 35 1.94 0.31 0.82
CA ALA A 35 2.19 -0.66 -0.23
C ALA A 35 2.35 0.05 -1.58
N THR A 36 3.40 -0.26 -2.34
CA THR A 36 3.48 0.05 -3.78
C THR A 36 3.07 -1.20 -4.55
N LEU A 37 2.05 -1.06 -5.40
CA LEU A 37 1.57 -2.12 -6.27
C LEU A 37 2.55 -2.36 -7.44
N THR A 38 2.75 -3.62 -7.81
CA THR A 38 3.65 -4.05 -8.89
C THR A 38 3.33 -3.32 -10.19
N GLY A 39 4.36 -2.92 -10.95
CA GLY A 39 4.17 -2.20 -12.21
C GLY A 39 3.69 -0.74 -12.07
N LEU A 40 3.49 -0.22 -10.86
CA LEU A 40 3.09 1.16 -10.61
C LEU A 40 4.13 1.91 -9.74
N GLY A 41 4.16 3.25 -9.84
CA GLY A 41 5.02 4.09 -9.01
C GLY A 41 6.51 3.76 -9.13
N ASP A 42 7.18 3.59 -8.00
CA ASP A 42 8.60 3.18 -7.93
C ASP A 42 8.86 1.76 -8.48
N ARG A 43 7.80 0.96 -8.66
CA ARG A 43 7.83 -0.37 -9.28
C ARG A 43 7.43 -0.38 -10.75
N THR A 44 7.37 0.77 -11.42
CA THR A 44 7.01 0.87 -12.85
C THR A 44 7.88 0.01 -13.78
N HIS A 45 9.14 -0.23 -13.40
CA HIS A 45 10.06 -1.11 -14.14
C HIS A 45 9.63 -2.59 -14.17
N LEU A 46 8.67 -2.99 -13.34
CA LEU A 46 8.07 -4.32 -13.32
C LEU A 46 6.78 -4.39 -14.17
N ALA A 47 6.38 -3.31 -14.84
CA ALA A 47 5.15 -3.30 -15.62
C ALA A 47 5.27 -4.23 -16.85
N HIS A 48 4.35 -5.18 -16.96
CA HIS A 48 4.19 -6.04 -18.14
C HIS A 48 2.72 -6.48 -18.29
N PRO A 49 2.28 -7.01 -19.45
CA PRO A 49 0.87 -7.33 -19.72
C PRO A 49 0.23 -8.40 -18.82
N GLY A 50 1.03 -9.09 -17.99
CA GLY A 50 0.55 -10.12 -17.08
C GLY A 50 0.29 -9.61 -15.65
N VAL A 51 0.56 -8.33 -15.38
CA VAL A 51 0.22 -7.71 -14.09
C VAL A 51 -1.27 -7.39 -14.08
N ASP A 52 -1.98 -7.93 -13.09
CA ASP A 52 -3.43 -7.84 -12.95
C ASP A 52 -3.86 -7.53 -11.51
N LEU A 53 -5.17 -7.63 -11.23
CA LEU A 53 -5.70 -7.36 -9.90
C LEU A 53 -5.20 -8.37 -8.86
N ASP A 54 -5.10 -9.65 -9.21
CA ASP A 54 -4.63 -10.69 -8.29
C ASP A 54 -3.17 -10.45 -7.90
N THR A 55 -2.36 -9.98 -8.85
CA THR A 55 -0.98 -9.53 -8.59
C THR A 55 -0.95 -8.41 -7.53
N HIS A 56 -1.84 -7.43 -7.64
CA HIS A 56 -1.93 -6.32 -6.69
C HIS A 56 -2.50 -6.73 -5.33
N VAL A 57 -3.47 -7.64 -5.29
CA VAL A 57 -3.96 -8.24 -4.04
C VAL A 57 -2.82 -8.98 -3.35
N GLN A 58 -2.03 -9.73 -4.11
CA GLN A 58 -0.87 -10.44 -3.58
C GLN A 58 0.20 -9.47 -3.02
N ASP A 59 0.42 -8.31 -3.66
CA ASP A 59 1.33 -7.29 -3.12
C ASP A 59 0.92 -6.84 -1.71
N VAL A 60 -0.38 -6.56 -1.49
CA VAL A 60 -0.90 -6.13 -0.18
C VAL A 60 -0.91 -7.28 0.82
N ALA A 61 -1.32 -8.48 0.40
CA ALA A 61 -1.29 -9.69 1.22
C ALA A 61 0.14 -10.02 1.69
N ASN A 62 1.14 -9.84 0.82
CA ASN A 62 2.54 -10.02 1.17
C ASN A 62 3.01 -9.00 2.20
N VAL A 63 2.60 -7.72 2.11
CA VAL A 63 2.91 -6.73 3.15
C VAL A 63 2.31 -7.17 4.48
N LEU A 64 1.05 -7.62 4.51
CA LEU A 64 0.42 -8.11 5.74
C LEU A 64 1.14 -9.32 6.33
N PHE A 65 1.50 -10.29 5.48
CA PHE A 65 2.12 -11.54 5.91
C PHE A 65 3.57 -11.37 6.36
N TYR A 66 4.43 -10.75 5.54
CA TYR A 66 5.86 -10.67 5.81
C TYR A 66 6.23 -9.66 6.88
N GLU A 67 5.38 -8.66 7.12
CA GLU A 67 5.53 -7.73 8.25
C GLU A 67 4.80 -8.24 9.51
N ASP A 68 4.22 -9.46 9.47
CA ASP A 68 3.47 -10.11 10.57
C ASP A 68 2.35 -9.20 11.15
N LEU A 69 1.56 -8.60 10.27
CA LEU A 69 0.55 -7.61 10.64
C LEU A 69 -0.81 -8.26 10.90
N HIS A 70 -1.35 -7.99 12.09
CA HIS A 70 -2.67 -8.43 12.53
C HIS A 70 -3.53 -7.23 12.94
N ASN A 71 -4.86 -7.34 12.82
CA ASN A 71 -5.82 -6.30 13.26
C ASN A 71 -5.51 -4.89 12.70
N VAL A 72 -5.19 -4.82 11.40
CA VAL A 72 -4.84 -3.55 10.75
C VAL A 72 -6.06 -2.72 10.35
N ILE A 73 -5.86 -1.42 10.17
CA ILE A 73 -6.76 -0.54 9.43
C ILE A 73 -6.23 -0.48 7.98
N LEU A 74 -6.91 -1.17 7.07
CA LEU A 74 -6.59 -1.14 5.64
C LEU A 74 -7.28 0.06 4.98
N VAL A 75 -6.49 0.91 4.32
CA VAL A 75 -6.97 2.14 3.66
C VAL A 75 -6.68 2.04 2.17
N GLY A 76 -7.72 1.78 1.38
CA GLY A 76 -7.65 1.77 -0.09
C GLY A 76 -8.09 3.11 -0.70
N HIS A 77 -7.22 3.79 -1.44
CA HIS A 77 -7.59 4.98 -2.21
C HIS A 77 -7.94 4.62 -3.65
N SER A 78 -9.17 4.96 -4.09
CA SER A 78 -9.61 4.76 -5.49
C SER A 78 -9.43 3.29 -5.93
N TYR A 79 -8.63 3.01 -6.96
CA TYR A 79 -8.29 1.64 -7.39
C TYR A 79 -7.83 0.74 -6.25
N GLY A 80 -7.08 1.29 -5.28
CA GLY A 80 -6.60 0.55 -4.10
C GLY A 80 -7.71 0.09 -3.17
N GLY A 81 -8.97 0.52 -3.36
CA GLY A 81 -10.13 -0.04 -2.66
C GLY A 81 -10.67 -1.34 -3.30
N ARG A 82 -10.19 -1.73 -4.48
CA ARG A 82 -10.48 -3.04 -5.09
C ARG A 82 -9.41 -4.10 -4.78
N VAL A 83 -8.28 -3.66 -4.23
CA VAL A 83 -7.15 -4.49 -3.79
C VAL A 83 -7.35 -4.84 -2.32
#